data_AF-A0A2E5I4S0-F1
#
_entry.id   AF-A0A2E5I4S0-F1
#
_cell.length_a   1.000
_cell.length_b   1.000
_cell.length_c   1.000
_cell.angle_alpha   90.00
_cell.angle_beta   90.00
_cell.angle_gamma   90.00
#
_symmetry.space_group_name_H-M   'P 1'
#
loop_
_entity.id
_entity.type
_entity.pdbx_description
1 polymer ?
#
loop_
_entity_poly.entity_id
_entity_poly.type
_entity_poly.pdbx_seq_one_letter_code
_entity_poly.pdbx_strand_id
1 'polypeptide(L)'
;MTAKKFSAGLTILCFGTWVLTAVILERYIAEIFLGMTAPLVVGVATVLRVESIFQNSPEKLTAFMTKAFGGKMVLYALYLGSVFVFSAFSERPVLVSFVVYFVTLHMLEALFIRSVFKGSKARDESNGRE
;
A
#
# COMPACT_ATOMS: atom_id res chain seq x y z
N MET A 1 2.62 -4.62 -16.05
CA MET A 1 3.23 -3.41 -15.44
C MET A 1 4.18 -3.90 -14.37
N THR A 2 5.47 -3.54 -14.40
CA THR A 2 6.46 -4.03 -13.41
C THR A 2 6.17 -3.42 -12.03
N ALA A 3 6.33 -4.18 -10.94
CA ALA A 3 6.06 -3.69 -9.58
C ALA A 3 6.80 -2.38 -9.27
N LYS A 4 8.02 -2.22 -9.80
CA LYS A 4 8.82 -1.00 -9.67
C LYS A 4 8.12 0.23 -10.25
N LYS A 5 7.48 0.11 -11.42
CA LYS A 5 6.74 1.21 -12.06
C LYS A 5 5.45 1.52 -11.30
N PHE A 6 4.78 0.50 -10.78
CA PHE A 6 3.58 0.66 -9.96
C PHE A 6 3.89 1.34 -8.62
N SER A 7 4.93 0.87 -7.93
CA SER A 7 5.45 1.46 -6.69
C SER A 7 5.86 2.92 -6.89
N ALA A 8 6.54 3.24 -7.99
CA ALA A 8 6.93 4.61 -8.32
C ALA A 8 5.69 5.53 -8.51
N GLY A 9 4.67 5.06 -9.24
CA GLY A 9 3.41 5.79 -9.39
C GLY A 9 2.69 6.01 -8.06
N LEU A 10 2.73 5.00 -7.18
CA LEU A 10 2.17 5.05 -5.83
C LEU A 10 2.85 6.11 -4.95
N THR A 11 4.18 6.15 -4.95
CA THR A 11 4.93 7.20 -4.26
C THR A 11 4.62 8.58 -4.81
N ILE A 12 4.57 8.76 -6.13
CA ILE A 12 4.26 10.06 -6.75
C ILE A 12 2.84 10.52 -6.36
N LEU A 13 1.87 9.62 -6.39
CA LEU A 13 0.48 9.93 -6.03
C LEU A 13 0.36 10.31 -4.55
N CYS A 14 1.02 9.58 -3.65
CA CYS A 14 1.01 9.90 -2.22
C CYS A 14 1.69 11.23 -1.92
N PHE A 15 2.88 11.48 -2.50
CA PHE A 15 3.56 12.77 -2.34
C PHE A 15 2.76 13.93 -2.95
N GLY A 16 2.13 13.73 -4.12
CA GLY A 16 1.27 14.75 -4.73
C GLY A 16 0.06 15.07 -3.87
N THR A 17 -0.59 14.05 -3.30
CA THR A 17 -1.73 14.24 -2.39
C THR A 17 -1.29 14.91 -1.10
N TRP A 18 -0.13 14.54 -0.54
CA TRP A 18 0.44 15.20 0.64
C TRP A 18 0.74 16.69 0.39
N VAL A 19 1.38 17.03 -0.73
CA VAL A 19 1.64 18.43 -1.12
C VAL A 19 0.33 19.21 -1.33
N LEU A 20 -0.69 18.59 -1.94
CA LEU A 20 -2.00 19.23 -2.06
C LEU A 20 -2.64 19.49 -0.69
N THR A 21 -2.54 18.54 0.22
CA THR A 21 -3.07 18.68 1.58
C THR A 21 -2.28 19.69 2.40
N ALA A 22 -0.98 19.83 2.15
CA ALA A 22 -0.11 20.84 2.75
C ALA A 22 -0.58 22.27 2.44
N VAL A 23 -1.03 22.52 1.21
CA VAL A 23 -1.54 23.84 0.77
C VAL A 23 -2.88 24.18 1.43
N ILE A 24 -3.70 23.18 1.76
CA ILE A 24 -5.05 23.37 2.32
C ILE A 24 -5.04 23.37 3.86
N LEU A 25 -4.19 22.54 4.46
CA LEU A 25 -4.15 22.22 5.89
C LEU A 25 -2.69 22.30 6.42
N GLU A 26 -2.04 23.46 6.28
CA GLU A 26 -0.65 23.69 6.74
C GLU A 26 -0.42 23.26 8.19
N ARG A 27 -1.42 23.45 9.05
CA ARG A 27 -1.32 23.16 10.49
C ARG A 27 -1.24 21.67 10.84
N TYR A 28 -1.64 20.77 9.94
CA TYR A 28 -1.68 19.32 10.20
C TYR A 28 -0.74 18.51 9.28
N ILE A 29 0.19 19.18 8.61
CA ILE A 29 1.03 18.56 7.57
C ILE A 29 1.90 17.42 8.11
N ALA A 30 2.39 17.56 9.35
CA ALA A 30 3.24 16.57 10.00
C ALA A 30 2.43 15.34 10.42
N GLU A 31 1.22 15.54 10.94
CA GLU A 31 0.26 14.49 11.31
C GLU A 31 -0.16 13.66 10.09
N ILE A 32 -0.48 14.33 8.99
CA ILE A 32 -0.86 13.69 7.73
C ILE A 32 0.33 12.88 7.18
N PHE A 33 1.55 13.41 7.27
CA PHE A 33 2.76 12.70 6.83
C PHE A 33 3.01 11.44 7.67
N LEU A 34 2.83 11.52 8.99
CA LEU A 34 2.94 10.36 9.88
C LEU A 34 1.88 9.30 9.55
N GLY A 35 0.65 9.71 9.26
CA GLY A 35 -0.42 8.80 8.85
C GLY A 35 -0.18 8.15 7.49
N MET A 36 0.49 8.83 6.56
CA MET A 36 0.78 8.36 5.21
C MET A 36 1.98 7.39 5.14
N THR A 37 3.03 7.65 5.92
CA THR A 37 4.30 6.90 5.83
C THR A 37 4.13 5.41 6.11
N ALA A 38 3.38 5.04 7.16
CA ALA A 38 3.15 3.64 7.50
C ALA A 38 2.47 2.84 6.37
N PRO A 39 1.29 3.25 5.85
CA PRO A 39 0.64 2.51 4.78
C PRO A 39 1.44 2.56 3.47
N LEU A 40 2.19 3.64 3.19
CA LEU A 40 3.06 3.71 2.02
C LEU A 40 4.17 2.65 2.07
N VAL A 41 4.91 2.57 3.17
CA VAL A 41 6.02 1.62 3.34
C VAL A 41 5.52 0.18 3.23
N VAL A 42 4.42 -0.13 3.91
CA VAL A 42 3.81 -1.46 3.86
C VAL A 42 3.28 -1.78 2.47
N GLY A 43 2.68 -0.79 1.78
CA GLY A 43 2.18 -0.94 0.43
C GLY A 43 3.28 -1.32 -0.55
N VAL A 44 4.39 -0.56 -0.53
CA VAL A 44 5.58 -0.82 -1.35
C VAL A 44 6.16 -2.21 -1.03
N ALA A 45 6.33 -2.54 0.25
CA ALA A 45 6.87 -3.83 0.67
C ALA A 45 5.98 -5.01 0.22
N THR A 46 4.66 -4.83 0.25
CA THR A 46 3.70 -5.86 -0.16
C THR A 46 3.75 -6.07 -1.66
N VAL A 47 3.71 -5.00 -2.47
CA VAL A 47 3.77 -5.09 -3.94
C VAL A 47 5.06 -5.77 -4.40
N LEU A 48 6.22 -5.45 -3.80
CA LEU A 48 7.50 -6.08 -4.12
C LEU A 48 7.52 -7.57 -3.80
N ARG A 49 6.99 -7.98 -2.63
CA ARG A 49 6.89 -9.41 -2.28
C ARG A 49 5.87 -10.16 -3.13
N VAL A 50 4.74 -9.54 -3.45
CA VAL A 50 3.71 -10.12 -4.31
C VAL A 50 4.30 -10.44 -5.68
N GLU A 51 5.07 -9.53 -6.30
CA GLU A 51 5.72 -9.80 -7.58
C GLU A 51 6.70 -10.99 -7.50
N SER A 52 7.52 -11.03 -6.44
CA SER A 52 8.46 -12.13 -6.20
C SER A 52 7.77 -13.49 -6.03
N ILE A 53 6.66 -13.54 -5.29
CA ILE A 53 5.92 -14.78 -5.04
C ILE A 53 5.10 -15.19 -6.27
N PHE A 54 4.51 -14.23 -6.98
CA PHE A 54 3.75 -14.49 -8.20
C PHE A 54 4.62 -15.15 -9.28
N GLN A 55 5.88 -14.73 -9.41
CA GLN A 55 6.84 -15.31 -10.36
C GLN A 55 7.30 -16.73 -9.98
N ASN A 56 7.37 -17.05 -8.68
CA ASN A 56 7.92 -18.32 -8.20
C ASN A 56 6.87 -19.38 -7.86
N SER A 57 5.71 -19.00 -7.31
CA SER A 57 4.69 -19.93 -6.79
C SER A 57 3.32 -19.24 -6.59
N PRO A 58 2.50 -19.08 -7.64
CA PRO A 58 1.22 -18.36 -7.58
C PRO A 58 0.20 -19.01 -6.62
N GLU A 59 0.28 -20.32 -6.39
CA GLU A 59 -0.61 -21.05 -5.47
C GLU A 59 -0.43 -20.66 -3.99
N LYS A 60 0.79 -20.23 -3.61
CA LYS A 60 1.11 -19.79 -2.24
C LYS A 60 0.82 -18.30 -2.02
N LEU A 61 0.42 -17.58 -3.06
CA LEU A 61 0.18 -16.14 -3.01
C LEU A 61 -0.91 -15.78 -2.02
N THR A 62 -2.04 -16.49 -2.03
CA THR A 62 -3.19 -16.19 -1.17
C THR A 62 -2.85 -16.39 0.31
N ALA A 63 -2.22 -17.50 0.66
CA ALA A 63 -1.79 -17.79 2.03
C ALA A 63 -0.75 -16.77 2.52
N PHE A 64 0.19 -16.38 1.65
CA PHE A 64 1.15 -15.34 1.95
C PHE A 64 0.47 -13.98 2.17
N MET A 65 -0.48 -13.59 1.31
CA MET A 65 -1.21 -12.34 1.43
C MET A 65 -2.01 -12.26 2.72
N THR A 66 -2.69 -13.34 3.14
CA THR A 66 -3.41 -13.40 4.41
C THR A 66 -2.47 -13.26 5.60
N LYS A 67 -1.32 -13.97 5.60
CA LYS A 67 -0.32 -13.87 6.67
C LYS A 67 0.33 -12.49 6.72
N ALA A 68 0.66 -11.94 5.56
CA ALA A 68 1.18 -10.59 5.43
C ALA A 68 0.15 -9.58 5.96
N PHE A 69 -1.14 -9.72 5.61
CA PHE A 69 -2.24 -8.88 6.12
C PHE A 69 -2.31 -8.85 7.64
N GLY A 70 -2.25 -9.99 8.31
CA GLY A 70 -2.18 -10.05 9.78
C GLY A 70 -0.95 -9.33 10.33
N GLY A 71 0.22 -9.55 9.72
CA GLY A 71 1.47 -8.89 10.11
C GLY A 71 1.43 -7.36 9.97
N LYS A 72 0.86 -6.84 8.87
CA LYS A 72 0.72 -5.39 8.69
C LYS A 72 -0.21 -4.78 9.74
N MET A 73 -1.29 -5.45 10.13
CA MET A 73 -2.20 -4.96 11.18
C MET A 73 -1.49 -4.78 12.53
N VAL A 74 -0.64 -5.74 12.93
CA VAL A 74 0.14 -5.63 14.17
C VAL A 74 1.14 -4.48 14.09
N LEU A 75 1.83 -4.33 12.95
CA LEU A 75 2.76 -3.22 12.73
C LEU A 75 2.06 -1.86 12.79
N TYR A 76 0.87 -1.74 12.21
CA TYR A 76 0.09 -0.51 12.27
C TYR A 76 -0.40 -0.18 13.68
N ALA A 77 -0.86 -1.18 14.43
CA ALA A 77 -1.27 -0.98 15.82
C ALA A 77 -0.09 -0.51 16.68
N LEU A 78 1.09 -1.11 16.51
CA LEU A 78 2.30 -0.70 17.23
C LEU A 78 2.76 0.70 16.82
N TYR A 79 2.71 1.02 15.52
CA TYR A 79 3.08 2.32 14.99
C TYR A 79 2.14 3.42 15.51
N LEU A 80 0.83 3.28 15.33
CA LEU A 80 -0.15 4.27 15.80
C LEU A 80 -0.11 4.40 17.33
N GLY A 81 0.01 3.29 18.06
CA GLY A 81 0.18 3.31 19.51
C GLY A 81 1.42 4.11 19.94
N SER A 82 2.55 3.90 19.27
CA SER A 82 3.78 4.66 19.54
C SER A 82 3.60 6.15 19.21
N VAL A 83 2.93 6.47 18.11
CA VAL A 83 2.65 7.85 17.70
C VAL A 83 1.76 8.55 18.73
N PHE A 84 0.69 7.92 19.21
CA PHE A 84 -0.19 8.52 20.22
C PHE A 84 0.45 8.65 21.60
N VAL A 85 1.39 7.77 21.95
CA VAL A 85 2.11 7.86 23.23
C VAL A 85 3.20 8.94 23.21
N PHE A 86 3.93 9.09 22.09
CA PHE A 86 5.09 9.98 22.02
C PHE A 86 4.81 11.37 21.44
N SER A 87 3.73 11.57 20.68
CA SER A 87 3.47 12.85 20.03
C SER A 87 2.41 13.68 20.75
N ALA A 88 2.70 14.97 20.97
CA ALA A 88 1.71 15.99 21.33
C ALA A 88 0.79 16.38 20.14
N PHE A 89 0.75 15.56 19.10
CA PHE A 89 -0.03 15.81 17.88
C PHE A 89 -1.50 15.47 18.09
N SER A 90 -2.36 16.11 17.31
CA SER A 90 -3.79 15.80 17.33
C SER A 90 -4.02 14.39 16.77
N GLU A 91 -4.56 13.49 17.59
CA GLU A 91 -4.79 12.08 17.24
C GLU A 91 -5.73 11.92 16.03
N ARG A 92 -6.75 12.79 15.94
CA ARG A 92 -7.82 12.73 14.93
C ARG A 92 -7.30 12.84 13.48
N PRO A 93 -6.54 13.88 13.09
CA PRO A 93 -6.04 13.99 11.72
C PRO A 93 -5.08 12.85 11.35
N VAL A 94 -4.23 12.37 12.27
CA VAL A 94 -3.36 11.21 12.02
C VAL A 94 -4.18 9.97 11.67
N LEU A 95 -5.21 9.67 12.47
CA LEU A 95 -6.10 8.52 12.25
C LEU A 95 -6.84 8.61 10.92
N VAL A 96 -7.46 9.75 10.63
CA VAL A 96 -8.24 9.94 9.40
C VAL A 96 -7.34 9.78 8.18
N SER A 97 -6.18 10.43 8.15
CA SER A 97 -5.23 10.26 7.05
C SER A 97 -4.74 8.83 6.93
N PHE A 98 -4.39 8.18 8.04
CA PHE A 98 -3.96 6.79 8.05
C PHE A 98 -5.02 5.88 7.39
N VAL A 99 -6.30 5.99 7.79
CA VAL A 99 -7.38 5.16 7.24
C VAL A 99 -7.59 5.42 5.76
N VAL A 100 -7.63 6.69 5.34
CA VAL A 100 -7.83 7.06 3.92
C VAL A 100 -6.72 6.50 3.05
N TYR A 101 -5.45 6.69 3.45
CA TYR A 101 -4.31 6.15 2.71
C TYR A 101 -4.30 4.63 2.76
N PHE A 102 -4.55 4.01 3.91
CA PHE A 102 -4.57 2.56 4.07
C PHE A 102 -5.59 1.89 3.13
N VAL A 103 -6.83 2.38 3.09
CA VAL A 103 -7.89 1.84 2.23
C VAL A 103 -7.55 2.04 0.75
N THR A 104 -7.09 3.23 0.38
CA THR A 104 -6.72 3.56 -1.01
C THR A 104 -5.58 2.66 -1.49
N LEU A 105 -4.53 2.52 -0.70
CA LEU A 105 -3.39 1.65 -0.97
C LEU A 105 -3.79 0.18 -1.09
N HIS A 106 -4.67 -0.31 -0.20
CA HIS A 106 -5.18 -1.67 -0.29
C HIS A 106 -5.98 -1.93 -1.56
N MET A 107 -6.83 -0.98 -1.96
CA MET A 107 -7.55 -1.08 -3.23
C MET A 107 -6.59 -1.10 -4.41
N LEU A 108 -5.55 -0.26 -4.41
CA LEU A 108 -4.54 -0.24 -5.45
C LEU A 108 -3.74 -1.56 -5.51
N GLU A 109 -3.34 -2.15 -4.39
CA GLU A 109 -2.73 -3.48 -4.33
C GLU A 109 -3.62 -4.53 -5.00
N ALA A 110 -4.92 -4.55 -4.67
CA ALA A 110 -5.88 -5.50 -5.24
C ALA A 110 -6.04 -5.31 -6.75
N LEU A 111 -6.07 -4.06 -7.23
CA LEU A 111 -6.11 -3.75 -8.66
C LEU A 111 -4.83 -4.18 -9.38
N PHE A 112 -3.66 -4.02 -8.75
CA PHE A 112 -2.39 -4.48 -9.30
C PHE A 112 -2.40 -5.99 -9.49
N ILE A 113 -2.78 -6.75 -8.47
CA ILE A 113 -2.86 -8.21 -8.54
C ILE A 113 -3.84 -8.64 -9.63
N ARG A 114 -5.03 -8.04 -9.68
CA ARG A 114 -6.01 -8.30 -10.74
C ARG A 114 -5.43 -8.03 -12.13
N SER A 115 -4.66 -6.96 -12.30
CA SER A 115 -4.01 -6.62 -13.57
C SER A 115 -2.95 -7.65 -13.98
N VAL A 116 -2.17 -8.15 -13.02
CA VAL A 116 -1.14 -9.18 -13.23
C VAL A 116 -1.80 -10.52 -13.60
N PHE A 117 -2.84 -10.93 -12.87
CA PHE A 117 -3.61 -12.16 -13.19
C PHE A 117 -4.27 -12.09 -14.57
N LYS A 118 -4.91 -10.97 -14.92
CA LYS A 118 -5.54 -10.80 -16.24
C LYS A 118 -4.52 -10.85 -17.38
N GLY A 119 -3.33 -10.27 -17.17
CA GLY A 119 -2.22 -10.35 -18.12
C GLY A 119 -1.67 -11.77 -18.29
N SER A 120 -1.63 -12.56 -17.21
CA SER A 120 -1.21 -13.97 -17.26
C SER A 120 -2.19 -14.84 -18.06
N LYS A 121 -3.50 -14.68 -17.81
CA LYS A 121 -4.54 -15.47 -18.51
C LYS A 121 -4.54 -15.23 -20.03
N ALA A 122 -4.36 -13.98 -20.46
CA ALA A 122 -4.33 -13.63 -21.88
C ALA A 122 -3.12 -14.23 -22.63
N ARG A 123 -2.01 -14.45 -21.94
CA ARG A 123 -0.79 -15.06 -22.51
C ARG A 123 -0.92 -16.58 -22.66
N ASP A 124 -1.64 -17.23 -21.75
CA ASP A 124 -1.92 -18.67 -21.78
C ASP A 124 -2.93 -19.02 -22.89
N GLU A 125 -3.98 -18.21 -23.06
CA GLU A 125 -4.96 -18.35 -24.15
C GLU A 125 -4.36 -18.11 -25.56
N SER A 126 -3.26 -17.37 -25.65
CA SER A 126 -2.52 -17.18 -26.91
C SER A 126 -1.58 -18.34 -27.22
N ASN A 127 -1.03 -19.01 -26.21
CA ASN A 127 -0.07 -20.10 -26.36
C ASN A 127 -0.74 -21.48 -26.52
N GLY A 128 -2.01 -21.62 -26.10
CA GLY A 128 -2.82 -22.82 -26.32
C GLY A 128 -3.59 -22.85 -27.65
N ARG A 129 -3.36 -21.87 -28.54
CA ARG A 129 -3.95 -21.81 -29.90
C ARG A 129 -2.93 -22.02 -31.02
N GLU A 130 -1.70 -22.40 -30.68
CA GLU A 130 -0.65 -22.80 -31.63
C GLU A 130 -0.56 -24.32 -31.74
#